data_AF-A0A084XWC6-F1
#
_entry.id   AF-A0A084XWC6-F1
#
_cell.length_a   1.000
_cell.length_b   1.000
_cell.length_c   1.000
_cell.angle_alpha   90.00
_cell.angle_beta   90.00
_cell.angle_gamma   90.00
#
_symmetry.space_group_name_H-M   'P 1'
#
loop_
_entity.id
_entity.type
_entity.pdbx_description
1 polymer ?
#
loop_
_entity_poly.entity_id
_entity_poly.type
_entity_poly.pdbx_seq_one_letter_code
_entity_poly.pdbx_strand_id
1 'polypeptide(L)'
;MRLNEHGKWQPTVAGLVLFGKPVALRRTFPMTRVDYIRVPGREWVPDPERRFDSLELRDPLFRLIRRVQAAILDDLPKAFGLAEGDLQRKDSPIVPQRVIREAVVNALMHRSYRSHAPVQIIRYSNRLEIRNPGFSLKSPDHLGEPGSLPRNPKLAAALYDTRFAETKGSGVRVMREMCEKAGLAPPLFESDRGQDQFVVRLFYHFLGPDDLAWMARFKNLHLSEAEARALVVAREVGAIDNATWRDTNKVDTLTASQSLKKLRDAGLLQQKGRGSATWYQPTGKMLGDDDSLSGNPVSLSSKLDGLSSNPLGLSSNPDPLADPARRGLLNELSGELAAQVGAIGQRRPPEEVRDLVVALCQHRECRAEELALLARNVETVRQNYLRPLLRAGRIRMTRPEVPNDPEQAYRAVEERP
;
A
#
# COMPACT_ATOMS: atom_id res chain seq x y z
N MET A 1 -32.42 -15.20 -9.68
CA MET A 1 -32.92 -14.73 -10.99
C MET A 1 -33.36 -13.28 -10.89
N ARG A 2 -33.55 -12.59 -12.01
CA ARG A 2 -34.23 -11.29 -12.14
C ARG A 2 -35.10 -11.30 -13.39
N LEU A 3 -36.16 -10.49 -13.44
CA LEU A 3 -36.89 -10.26 -14.68
C LEU A 3 -36.08 -9.30 -15.58
N ASN A 4 -36.12 -9.53 -16.89
CA ASN A 4 -35.61 -8.59 -17.88
C ASN A 4 -36.72 -7.60 -18.31
N GLU A 5 -36.40 -6.66 -19.19
CA GLU A 5 -37.32 -5.65 -19.72
C GLU A 5 -38.53 -6.25 -20.47
N HIS A 6 -38.44 -7.53 -20.85
CA HIS A 6 -39.52 -8.28 -21.52
C HIS A 6 -40.24 -9.25 -20.57
N GLY A 7 -40.09 -9.11 -19.26
CA GLY A 7 -40.74 -9.97 -18.26
C GLY A 7 -40.24 -11.42 -18.24
N LYS A 8 -39.12 -11.73 -18.89
CA LYS A 8 -38.51 -13.07 -18.88
C LYS A 8 -37.50 -13.18 -17.73
N TRP A 9 -37.53 -14.31 -17.03
CA TRP A 9 -36.53 -14.63 -16.00
C TRP A 9 -35.15 -14.83 -16.62
N GLN A 10 -34.15 -14.16 -16.05
CA GLN A 10 -32.75 -14.33 -16.39
C GLN A 10 -31.87 -14.43 -15.13
N PRO A 11 -30.70 -15.09 -15.23
CA PRO A 11 -29.73 -15.10 -14.15
C PRO A 11 -29.29 -13.68 -13.74
N THR A 12 -29.06 -13.49 -12.44
CA THR A 12 -28.33 -12.31 -11.97
C THR A 12 -26.83 -12.53 -12.17
N VAL A 13 -26.04 -11.46 -12.14
CA VAL A 13 -24.56 -11.57 -12.14
C VAL A 13 -24.08 -12.47 -11.00
N ALA A 14 -24.60 -12.27 -9.79
CA ALA A 14 -24.29 -13.13 -8.64
C ALA A 14 -24.67 -14.60 -8.90
N GLY A 15 -25.84 -14.86 -9.50
CA GLY A 15 -26.26 -16.21 -9.87
C GLY A 15 -25.33 -16.87 -10.89
N LEU A 16 -24.86 -16.11 -11.89
CA LEU A 16 -23.86 -16.59 -12.85
C LEU A 16 -22.52 -16.88 -12.18
N VAL A 17 -22.02 -16.00 -11.31
CA VAL A 17 -20.74 -16.21 -10.60
C VAL A 17 -20.83 -17.43 -9.67
N LEU A 18 -21.93 -17.61 -8.96
CA LEU A 18 -22.11 -18.70 -8.00
C LEU A 18 -22.31 -20.08 -8.67
N PHE A 19 -23.07 -20.13 -9.78
CA PHE A 19 -23.58 -21.39 -10.35
C PHE A 19 -23.40 -21.54 -11.87
N GLY A 20 -22.94 -20.50 -12.55
CA GLY A 20 -22.88 -20.45 -14.01
C GLY A 20 -21.95 -21.50 -14.59
N LYS A 21 -22.34 -22.08 -15.73
CA LYS A 21 -21.49 -23.04 -16.46
C LYS A 21 -20.16 -22.38 -16.85
N PRO A 22 -19.04 -23.13 -16.89
CA PRO A 22 -17.72 -22.59 -17.26
C PRO A 22 -17.72 -21.80 -18.57
N VAL A 23 -18.44 -22.27 -19.59
CA VAL A 23 -18.58 -21.57 -20.89
C VAL A 23 -19.26 -20.21 -20.74
N ALA A 24 -20.33 -20.13 -19.93
CA ALA A 24 -21.02 -18.87 -19.67
C ALA A 24 -20.10 -17.90 -18.91
N LEU A 25 -19.43 -18.38 -17.85
CA LEU A 25 -18.46 -17.61 -17.08
C LEU A 25 -17.33 -17.08 -17.97
N ARG A 26 -16.76 -17.90 -18.86
CA ARG A 26 -15.69 -17.47 -19.77
C ARG A 26 -16.15 -16.38 -20.72
N ARG A 27 -17.38 -16.48 -21.23
CA ARG A 27 -17.95 -15.50 -22.16
C ARG A 27 -18.29 -14.18 -21.48
N THR A 28 -18.86 -14.21 -20.28
CA THR A 28 -19.39 -12.99 -19.63
C THR A 28 -18.42 -12.40 -18.61
N PHE A 29 -17.58 -13.21 -17.98
CA PHE A 29 -16.64 -12.83 -16.92
C PHE A 29 -15.29 -13.54 -17.10
N PRO A 30 -14.56 -13.28 -18.21
CA PRO A 30 -13.34 -14.01 -18.55
C PRO A 30 -12.25 -13.91 -17.47
N MET A 31 -12.25 -12.87 -16.64
CA MET A 31 -11.27 -12.69 -15.57
C MET A 31 -11.74 -13.17 -14.19
N THR A 32 -12.95 -13.75 -14.09
CA THR A 32 -13.38 -14.47 -12.88
C THR A 32 -12.71 -15.85 -12.86
N ARG A 33 -11.45 -15.84 -12.44
CA ARG A 33 -10.58 -17.00 -12.25
C ARG A 33 -9.56 -16.70 -11.15
N VAL A 34 -8.88 -17.74 -10.71
CA VAL A 34 -7.73 -17.66 -9.80
C VAL A 34 -6.51 -18.21 -10.52
N ASP A 35 -5.44 -17.43 -10.59
CA ASP A 35 -4.17 -17.87 -11.14
C ASP A 35 -3.27 -18.25 -9.97
N TYR A 36 -2.97 -19.54 -9.83
CA TYR A 36 -2.05 -20.06 -8.81
C TYR A 36 -0.65 -20.17 -9.40
N ILE A 37 0.32 -19.43 -8.87
CA ILE A 37 1.64 -19.22 -9.45
C ILE A 37 2.70 -19.69 -8.46
N ARG A 38 3.62 -20.54 -8.91
CA ARG A 38 4.78 -20.99 -8.12
C ARG A 38 6.02 -20.20 -8.50
N VAL A 39 6.63 -19.59 -7.49
CA VAL A 39 7.90 -18.89 -7.58
C VAL A 39 8.90 -19.63 -6.68
N PRO A 40 9.95 -20.27 -7.25
CA PRO A 40 10.92 -21.03 -6.45
C PRO A 40 11.71 -20.18 -5.45
N GLY A 41 11.89 -18.89 -5.74
CA GLY A 41 12.63 -17.95 -4.89
C GLY A 41 11.74 -17.17 -3.92
N ARG A 42 12.35 -16.18 -3.24
CA ARG A 42 11.64 -15.19 -2.41
C ARG A 42 11.18 -13.97 -3.20
N GLU A 43 11.71 -13.78 -4.40
CA GLU A 43 11.46 -12.62 -5.25
C GLU A 43 10.86 -13.04 -6.60
N TRP A 44 10.05 -12.13 -7.16
CA TRP A 44 9.54 -12.29 -8.51
C TRP A 44 10.65 -11.94 -9.50
N VAL A 45 11.29 -12.95 -10.07
CA VAL A 45 12.30 -12.77 -11.12
C VAL A 45 11.66 -13.13 -12.45
N PRO A 46 11.37 -12.14 -13.33
CA PRO A 46 10.91 -12.43 -14.68
C PRO A 46 12.05 -13.09 -15.45
N ASP A 47 11.96 -14.39 -15.68
CA ASP A 47 12.87 -15.12 -16.56
C ASP A 47 12.16 -15.35 -17.90
N PRO A 48 12.62 -14.73 -19.01
CA PRO A 48 12.04 -14.95 -20.33
C PRO A 48 12.08 -16.41 -20.78
N GLU A 49 13.07 -17.18 -20.32
CA GLU A 49 13.29 -18.58 -20.70
C GLU A 49 12.60 -19.58 -19.76
N ARG A 50 12.29 -19.16 -18.53
CA ARG A 50 11.51 -19.95 -17.56
C ARG A 50 10.20 -19.26 -17.19
N ARG A 51 9.13 -19.66 -17.87
CA ARG A 51 7.77 -19.36 -17.42
C ARG A 51 7.54 -19.96 -16.03
N PHE A 52 6.99 -19.17 -15.12
CA PHE A 52 6.52 -19.65 -13.82
C PHE A 52 5.55 -20.83 -14.01
N ASP A 53 5.62 -21.80 -13.11
CA ASP A 53 4.62 -22.86 -13.09
C ASP A 53 3.30 -22.28 -12.57
N SER A 54 2.31 -22.21 -13.46
CA SER A 54 1.04 -21.54 -13.19
C SER A 54 -0.16 -22.43 -13.51
N LEU A 55 -1.07 -22.54 -12.56
CA LEU A 55 -2.35 -23.24 -12.68
C LEU A 55 -3.50 -22.22 -12.75
N GLU A 56 -4.16 -22.13 -13.91
CA GLU A 56 -5.41 -21.35 -14.05
C GLU A 56 -6.60 -22.15 -13.52
N LEU A 57 -7.25 -21.65 -12.46
CA LEU A 57 -8.43 -22.23 -11.86
C LEU A 57 -9.67 -21.41 -12.21
N ARG A 58 -10.58 -22.03 -12.97
CA ARG A 58 -11.86 -21.43 -13.38
C ARG A 58 -13.01 -22.36 -13.08
N ASP A 59 -13.97 -21.87 -12.30
CA ASP A 59 -15.18 -22.60 -11.93
C ASP A 59 -16.24 -21.63 -11.35
N PRO A 60 -17.51 -22.07 -11.22
CA PRO A 60 -18.48 -21.38 -10.39
C PRO A 60 -17.94 -21.26 -8.95
N LEU A 61 -18.25 -20.14 -8.29
CA LEU A 61 -17.57 -19.68 -7.07
C LEU A 61 -17.45 -20.76 -5.98
N PHE A 62 -18.51 -21.54 -5.71
CA PHE A 62 -18.47 -22.59 -4.70
C PHE A 62 -17.50 -23.73 -5.01
N ARG A 63 -17.37 -24.10 -6.29
CA ARG A 63 -16.40 -25.10 -6.73
C ARG A 63 -14.99 -24.51 -6.75
N LEU A 64 -14.88 -23.28 -7.22
CA LEU A 64 -13.61 -22.56 -7.31
C LEU A 64 -12.94 -22.44 -5.94
N ILE A 65 -13.69 -22.06 -4.90
CA ILE A 65 -13.17 -21.96 -3.51
C ILE A 65 -12.52 -23.28 -3.08
N ARG A 66 -13.22 -24.42 -3.28
CA ARG A 66 -12.70 -25.73 -2.88
C ARG A 66 -11.47 -26.15 -3.68
N ARG A 67 -11.49 -25.93 -4.99
CA ARG A 67 -10.35 -26.28 -5.87
C ARG A 67 -9.11 -25.45 -5.55
N VAL A 68 -9.29 -24.15 -5.28
CA VAL A 68 -8.19 -23.27 -4.88
C VAL A 68 -7.61 -23.68 -3.54
N GLN A 69 -8.46 -23.99 -2.55
CA GLN A 69 -7.99 -24.50 -1.26
C GLN A 69 -7.20 -25.81 -1.42
N ALA A 70 -7.71 -26.77 -2.18
CA ALA A 70 -7.01 -28.02 -2.45
C ALA A 70 -5.64 -27.77 -3.10
N ALA A 71 -5.60 -26.96 -4.16
CA ALA A 71 -4.35 -26.62 -4.85
C ALA A 71 -3.30 -25.99 -3.91
N ILE A 72 -3.72 -25.12 -2.99
CA ILE A 72 -2.82 -24.52 -2.00
C ILE A 72 -2.33 -25.59 -1.00
N LEU A 73 -3.24 -26.39 -0.45
CA LEU A 73 -2.90 -27.36 0.61
C LEU A 73 -2.05 -28.52 0.10
N ASP A 74 -2.23 -28.91 -1.17
CA ASP A 74 -1.42 -29.94 -1.81
C ASP A 74 0.01 -29.45 -2.11
N ASP A 75 0.19 -28.14 -2.33
CA ASP A 75 1.47 -27.54 -2.68
C ASP A 75 2.29 -27.02 -1.48
N LEU A 76 1.61 -26.60 -0.41
CA LEU A 76 2.27 -26.05 0.76
C LEU A 76 3.14 -27.10 1.47
N PRO A 77 4.28 -26.68 2.04
CA PRO A 77 5.09 -27.55 2.90
C PRO A 77 4.23 -28.16 4.02
N LYS A 78 4.48 -29.43 4.34
CA LYS A 78 3.79 -30.14 5.41
C LYS A 78 4.73 -30.27 6.60
N ALA A 79 4.25 -29.89 7.78
CA ALA A 79 4.97 -30.09 9.03
C ALA A 79 4.92 -31.57 9.40
N PHE A 80 6.06 -32.09 9.88
CA PHE A 80 6.14 -33.44 10.42
C PHE A 80 5.47 -33.48 11.80
N GLY A 81 4.46 -34.33 11.94
CA GLY A 81 3.77 -34.56 13.21
C GLY A 81 3.63 -36.06 13.47
N LEU A 82 4.29 -36.52 14.54
CA LEU A 82 4.02 -37.81 15.17
C LEU A 82 3.52 -37.46 16.58
N ALA A 83 2.20 -37.37 16.72
CA ALA A 83 1.60 -37.08 18.02
C ALA A 83 1.91 -38.24 18.97
N GLU A 84 2.22 -37.92 20.23
CA GLU A 84 2.57 -38.92 21.24
C GLU A 84 1.38 -39.90 21.41
N GLY A 85 1.59 -41.17 21.03
CA GLY A 85 0.55 -42.21 21.03
C GLY A 85 -0.09 -42.55 19.68
N ASP A 86 0.15 -41.77 18.62
CA ASP A 86 -0.31 -42.11 17.27
C ASP A 86 0.67 -43.09 16.58
N LEU A 87 0.16 -44.26 16.16
CA LEU A 87 0.92 -45.24 15.36
C LEU A 87 1.12 -44.80 13.91
N GLN A 88 0.34 -43.83 13.43
CA GLN A 88 0.38 -43.36 12.04
C GLN A 88 0.75 -41.88 11.95
N ARG A 89 1.62 -41.61 10.99
CA ARG A 89 2.08 -40.28 10.60
C ARG A 89 0.90 -39.40 10.16
N LYS A 90 0.84 -38.17 10.67
CA LYS A 90 -0.08 -37.13 10.19
C LYS A 90 0.70 -35.97 9.59
N ASP A 91 0.77 -35.92 8.27
CA ASP A 91 1.30 -34.75 7.55
C ASP A 91 0.25 -33.63 7.54
N SER A 92 0.51 -32.55 8.28
CA SER A 92 -0.37 -31.39 8.32
C SER A 92 0.27 -30.21 7.57
N PRO A 93 -0.47 -29.46 6.74
CA PRO A 93 0.05 -28.25 6.10
C PRO A 93 0.58 -27.26 7.15
N ILE A 94 1.72 -26.64 6.85
CA ILE A 94 2.37 -25.68 7.76
C ILE A 94 1.49 -24.47 8.08
N VAL A 95 0.74 -23.98 7.08
CA VAL A 95 -0.29 -22.96 7.30
C VAL A 95 -1.62 -23.65 7.62
N PRO A 96 -2.28 -23.32 8.75
CA PRO A 96 -3.53 -23.97 9.12
C PRO A 96 -4.59 -23.86 8.01
N GLN A 97 -5.27 -24.97 7.71
CA GLN A 97 -6.31 -25.02 6.67
C GLN A 97 -7.39 -23.94 6.85
N ARG A 98 -7.74 -23.60 8.10
CA ARG A 98 -8.71 -22.55 8.41
C ARG A 98 -8.22 -21.16 7.96
N VAL A 99 -6.93 -20.87 8.08
CA VAL A 99 -6.32 -19.61 7.60
C VAL A 99 -6.41 -19.53 6.07
N ILE A 100 -6.05 -20.62 5.38
CA ILE A 100 -6.15 -20.70 3.91
C ILE A 100 -7.59 -20.53 3.45
N ARG A 101 -8.54 -21.22 4.10
CA ARG A 101 -9.96 -21.09 3.81
C ARG A 101 -10.43 -19.65 3.94
N GLU A 102 -10.12 -19.01 5.06
CA GLU A 102 -10.57 -17.65 5.34
C GLU A 102 -9.96 -16.65 4.34
N ALA A 103 -8.67 -16.78 4.01
CA ALA A 103 -8.00 -15.90 3.07
C ALA A 103 -8.58 -16.03 1.64
N VAL A 104 -8.82 -17.25 1.17
CA VAL A 104 -9.40 -17.52 -0.16
C VAL A 104 -10.85 -17.05 -0.25
N VAL A 105 -11.66 -17.34 0.77
CA VAL A 105 -13.06 -16.91 0.82
C VAL A 105 -13.15 -15.39 0.84
N ASN A 106 -12.34 -14.71 1.66
CA ASN A 106 -12.31 -13.25 1.71
C ASN A 106 -11.86 -12.63 0.38
N ALA A 107 -10.82 -13.19 -0.26
CA ALA A 107 -10.39 -12.73 -1.57
C ALA A 107 -11.54 -12.77 -2.59
N LEU A 108 -12.19 -13.93 -2.75
CA LEU A 108 -13.25 -14.10 -3.75
C LEU A 108 -14.56 -13.38 -3.38
N MET A 109 -14.86 -13.21 -2.08
CA MET A 109 -16.01 -12.46 -1.59
C MET A 109 -15.86 -10.96 -1.79
N HIS A 110 -14.67 -10.41 -1.57
CA HIS A 110 -14.39 -8.96 -1.63
C HIS A 110 -13.80 -8.49 -2.96
N ARG A 111 -13.49 -9.40 -3.88
CA ARG A 111 -12.96 -9.12 -5.22
C ARG A 111 -13.76 -8.03 -5.94
N SER A 112 -13.07 -7.13 -6.61
CA SER A 112 -13.66 -6.25 -7.63
C SER A 112 -13.94 -7.05 -8.91
N TYR A 113 -15.18 -7.54 -9.06
CA TYR A 113 -15.62 -8.24 -10.29
C TYR A 113 -15.75 -7.31 -11.50
N ARG A 114 -15.53 -6.01 -11.32
CA ARG A 114 -15.41 -5.02 -12.39
C ARG A 114 -14.01 -4.98 -12.99
N SER A 115 -13.00 -5.46 -12.26
CA SER A 115 -11.62 -5.49 -12.73
C SER A 115 -11.39 -6.61 -13.74
N HIS A 116 -10.63 -6.30 -14.79
CA HIS A 116 -10.13 -7.26 -15.77
C HIS A 116 -8.83 -7.94 -15.33
N ALA A 117 -8.61 -8.11 -14.02
CA ALA A 117 -7.51 -8.87 -13.44
C ALA A 117 -8.03 -10.10 -12.68
N PRO A 118 -7.33 -11.24 -12.71
CA PRO A 118 -7.68 -12.41 -11.90
C PRO A 118 -7.27 -12.18 -10.45
N VAL A 119 -7.76 -13.01 -9.53
CA VAL A 119 -7.08 -13.15 -8.23
C VAL A 119 -5.80 -13.93 -8.49
N GLN A 120 -4.67 -13.45 -8.00
CA GLN A 120 -3.40 -14.18 -8.09
C GLN A 120 -3.04 -14.73 -6.73
N ILE A 121 -2.69 -16.00 -6.68
CA ILE A 121 -2.16 -16.66 -5.50
C ILE A 121 -0.74 -17.09 -5.83
N ILE A 122 0.23 -16.43 -5.22
CA ILE A 122 1.65 -16.62 -5.53
C ILE A 122 2.31 -17.33 -4.35
N ARG A 123 2.80 -18.54 -4.60
CA ARG A 123 3.57 -19.32 -3.63
C ARG A 123 5.05 -19.06 -3.88
N TYR A 124 5.68 -18.33 -2.97
CA TYR A 124 7.13 -18.17 -2.91
C TYR A 124 7.74 -19.31 -2.08
N SER A 125 9.07 -19.38 -1.98
CA SER A 125 9.69 -20.39 -1.10
C SER A 125 9.35 -20.22 0.38
N ASN A 126 9.09 -18.99 0.85
CA ASN A 126 8.90 -18.68 2.28
C ASN A 126 7.50 -18.20 2.67
N ARG A 127 6.68 -17.81 1.69
CA ARG A 127 5.37 -17.21 1.92
C ARG A 127 4.36 -17.52 0.84
N LEU A 128 3.09 -17.29 1.15
CA LEU A 128 1.97 -17.30 0.22
C LEU A 128 1.43 -15.86 0.13
N GLU A 129 1.32 -15.32 -1.08
CA GLU A 129 0.68 -14.03 -1.33
C GLU A 129 -0.65 -14.24 -2.05
N ILE A 130 -1.73 -13.65 -1.56
CA ILE A 130 -3.03 -13.61 -2.23
C ILE A 130 -3.27 -12.17 -2.65
N ARG A 131 -3.08 -11.88 -3.94
CA ARG A 131 -3.29 -10.57 -4.56
C ARG A 131 -4.68 -10.53 -5.19
N ASN A 132 -5.55 -9.71 -4.63
CA ASN A 132 -6.93 -9.59 -5.01
C ASN A 132 -7.16 -8.22 -5.69
N PRO A 133 -7.78 -8.17 -6.88
CA PRO A 133 -8.21 -6.90 -7.43
C PRO A 133 -9.37 -6.34 -6.61
N GLY A 134 -9.34 -5.05 -6.35
CA GLY A 134 -10.20 -4.37 -5.39
C GLY A 134 -9.48 -4.06 -4.10
N PHE A 135 -9.33 -2.78 -3.76
CA PHE A 135 -8.87 -2.36 -2.42
C PHE A 135 -9.91 -2.68 -1.32
N SER A 136 -9.50 -2.66 -0.05
CA SER A 136 -10.42 -2.86 1.08
C SER A 136 -11.34 -1.66 1.31
N LEU A 137 -12.65 -1.89 1.43
CA LEU A 137 -13.61 -0.84 1.80
C LEU A 137 -13.51 -0.42 3.27
N LYS A 138 -12.87 -1.24 4.12
CA LYS A 138 -12.44 -0.85 5.47
C LYS A 138 -11.05 -0.23 5.42
N SER A 139 -10.80 0.79 6.26
CA SER A 139 -9.44 1.30 6.43
C SER A 139 -8.52 0.21 7.01
N PRO A 140 -7.21 0.27 6.73
CA PRO A 140 -6.23 -0.65 7.32
C PRO A 140 -6.29 -0.73 8.84
N ASP A 141 -6.48 0.41 9.52
CA ASP A 141 -6.56 0.49 10.98
C ASP A 141 -7.74 -0.28 11.59
N HIS A 142 -8.83 -0.45 10.83
CA HIS A 142 -10.03 -1.15 11.30
C HIS A 142 -10.13 -2.59 10.75
N LEU A 143 -9.04 -3.11 10.16
CA LEU A 143 -8.98 -4.50 9.71
C LEU A 143 -8.94 -5.45 10.92
N GLY A 144 -9.97 -6.29 11.03
CA GLY A 144 -10.16 -7.22 12.14
C GLY A 144 -11.11 -6.75 13.22
N GLU A 145 -11.54 -5.48 13.17
CA GLU A 145 -12.66 -5.01 14.00
C GLU A 145 -14.00 -5.58 13.50
N PRO A 146 -15.00 -5.72 14.38
CA PRO A 146 -16.35 -6.14 14.00
C PRO A 146 -16.96 -5.31 12.86
N GLY A 147 -17.94 -5.91 12.17
CA GLY A 147 -18.65 -5.32 11.05
C GLY A 147 -17.94 -5.56 9.72
N SER A 148 -18.51 -6.36 8.82
CA SER A 148 -17.96 -6.53 7.47
C SER A 148 -18.59 -5.52 6.51
N LEU A 149 -17.78 -4.92 5.63
CA LEU A 149 -18.26 -4.10 4.50
C LEU A 149 -18.01 -4.88 3.19
N PRO A 150 -18.89 -5.83 2.82
CA PRO A 150 -18.71 -6.63 1.62
C PRO A 150 -18.94 -5.82 0.35
N ARG A 151 -17.96 -5.83 -0.55
CA ARG A 151 -18.09 -5.25 -1.91
C ARG A 151 -19.17 -5.97 -2.73
N ASN A 152 -19.38 -7.26 -2.48
CA ASN A 152 -20.36 -8.09 -3.16
C ASN A 152 -21.39 -8.66 -2.16
N PRO A 153 -22.39 -7.88 -1.70
CA PRO A 153 -23.31 -8.30 -0.64
C PRO A 153 -24.09 -9.59 -0.96
N LYS A 154 -24.47 -9.80 -2.24
CA LYS A 154 -25.17 -11.02 -2.66
C LYS A 154 -24.28 -12.26 -2.67
N LEU A 155 -23.00 -12.12 -3.02
CA LEU A 155 -22.04 -13.22 -2.91
C LEU A 155 -21.73 -13.52 -1.44
N ALA A 156 -21.53 -12.47 -0.63
CA ALA A 156 -21.30 -12.60 0.79
C ALA A 156 -22.45 -13.33 1.49
N ALA A 157 -23.71 -12.92 1.25
CA ALA A 157 -24.89 -13.60 1.78
C ALA A 157 -24.89 -15.10 1.44
N ALA A 158 -24.69 -15.44 0.16
CA ALA A 158 -24.65 -16.84 -0.27
C ALA A 158 -23.51 -17.64 0.40
N LEU A 159 -22.34 -17.04 0.61
CA LEU A 159 -21.21 -17.68 1.30
C LEU A 159 -21.46 -17.88 2.80
N TYR A 160 -22.20 -16.96 3.45
CA TYR A 160 -22.64 -17.15 4.84
C TYR A 160 -23.69 -18.26 4.95
N ASP A 161 -24.72 -18.25 4.09
CA ASP A 161 -25.82 -19.22 4.11
C ASP A 161 -25.31 -20.66 3.88
N THR A 162 -24.27 -20.81 3.06
CA THR A 162 -23.62 -22.09 2.75
C THR A 162 -22.44 -22.40 3.67
N ARG A 163 -22.24 -21.60 4.72
CA ARG A 163 -21.17 -21.74 5.72
C ARG A 163 -19.75 -21.70 5.18
N PHE A 164 -19.51 -21.22 3.96
CA PHE A 164 -18.16 -20.97 3.46
C PHE A 164 -17.46 -19.86 4.27
N ALA A 165 -18.23 -18.86 4.70
CA ALA A 165 -17.83 -17.83 5.67
C ALA A 165 -18.65 -18.02 6.97
N GLU A 166 -17.98 -18.01 8.12
CA GLU A 166 -18.65 -18.33 9.41
C GLU A 166 -19.23 -17.11 10.11
N THR A 167 -18.52 -15.97 10.12
CA THR A 167 -18.95 -14.80 10.90
C THR A 167 -18.51 -13.50 10.24
N LYS A 168 -19.43 -12.53 10.18
CA LYS A 168 -19.19 -11.22 9.56
C LYS A 168 -18.12 -10.44 10.33
N GLY A 169 -16.97 -10.22 9.72
CA GLY A 169 -15.94 -9.33 10.24
C GLY A 169 -15.00 -9.95 11.27
N SER A 170 -15.09 -11.26 11.56
CA SER A 170 -14.11 -11.95 12.42
C SER A 170 -12.96 -12.58 11.64
N GLY A 171 -13.06 -12.67 10.31
CA GLY A 171 -12.12 -13.41 9.45
C GLY A 171 -10.65 -13.08 9.68
N VAL A 172 -10.31 -11.80 9.63
CA VAL A 172 -8.94 -11.32 9.88
C VAL A 172 -8.45 -11.70 11.29
N ARG A 173 -9.30 -11.57 12.31
CA ARG A 173 -8.97 -11.96 13.68
C ARG A 173 -8.72 -13.47 13.78
N VAL A 174 -9.59 -14.29 13.20
CA VAL A 174 -9.42 -15.75 13.15
C VAL A 174 -8.10 -16.12 12.47
N MET A 175 -7.75 -15.47 11.36
CA MET A 175 -6.47 -15.72 10.70
C MET A 175 -5.28 -15.40 11.61
N ARG A 176 -5.29 -14.22 12.27
CA ARG A 176 -4.23 -13.82 13.20
C ARG A 176 -4.09 -14.82 14.36
N GLU A 177 -5.19 -15.17 15.03
CA GLU A 177 -5.20 -16.12 16.16
C GLU A 177 -4.70 -17.51 15.77
N MET A 178 -5.07 -18.00 14.58
CA MET A 178 -4.68 -19.34 14.12
C MET A 178 -3.22 -19.37 13.67
N CYS A 179 -2.70 -18.31 13.06
CA CYS A 179 -1.27 -18.18 12.77
C CYS A 179 -0.44 -18.16 14.05
N GLU A 180 -0.86 -17.38 15.05
CA GLU A 180 -0.19 -17.31 16.35
C GLU A 180 -0.14 -18.66 17.06
N LYS A 181 -1.27 -19.38 17.12
CA LYS A 181 -1.33 -20.74 17.69
C LYS A 181 -0.45 -21.75 16.95
N ALA A 182 -0.17 -21.52 15.68
CA ALA A 182 0.71 -22.34 14.85
C ALA A 182 2.19 -21.88 14.90
N GLY A 183 2.53 -20.87 15.72
CA GLY A 183 3.87 -20.30 15.79
C GLY A 183 4.30 -19.54 14.53
N LEU A 184 3.34 -19.15 13.69
CA LEU A 184 3.59 -18.41 12.46
C LEU A 184 3.55 -16.90 12.71
N ALA A 185 4.25 -16.15 11.86
CA ALA A 185 4.07 -14.71 11.80
C ALA A 185 2.60 -14.36 11.46
N PRO A 186 2.05 -13.28 12.04
CA PRO A 186 0.70 -12.88 11.72
C PRO A 186 0.57 -12.52 10.24
N PRO A 187 -0.60 -12.75 9.62
CA PRO A 187 -0.85 -12.34 8.25
C PRO A 187 -0.67 -10.84 8.09
N LEU A 188 -0.02 -10.45 6.99
CA LEU A 188 0.11 -9.04 6.62
C LEU A 188 -0.95 -8.68 5.59
N PHE A 189 -1.57 -7.52 5.79
CA PHE A 189 -2.62 -7.02 4.94
C PHE A 189 -2.19 -5.69 4.36
N GLU A 190 -2.15 -5.59 3.04
CA GLU A 190 -1.85 -4.36 2.32
C GLU A 190 -3.04 -3.99 1.44
N SER A 191 -3.49 -2.74 1.53
CA SER A 191 -4.61 -2.24 0.74
C SER A 191 -4.19 -0.96 0.02
N ASP A 192 -4.01 -1.03 -1.29
CA ASP A 192 -3.65 0.10 -2.12
C ASP A 192 -4.88 0.59 -2.91
N ARG A 193 -5.33 1.82 -2.63
CA ARG A 193 -6.45 2.45 -3.34
C ARG A 193 -6.07 2.92 -4.74
N GLY A 194 -4.82 3.34 -4.96
CA GLY A 194 -4.34 3.81 -6.25
C GLY A 194 -4.22 2.68 -7.26
N GLN A 195 -3.73 1.51 -6.82
CA GLN A 195 -3.64 0.31 -7.66
C GLN A 195 -4.92 -0.53 -7.68
N ASP A 196 -5.96 -0.14 -6.94
CA ASP A 196 -7.18 -0.93 -6.68
C ASP A 196 -6.85 -2.39 -6.33
N GLN A 197 -6.02 -2.59 -5.30
CA GLN A 197 -5.51 -3.90 -4.93
C GLN A 197 -5.55 -4.14 -3.42
N PHE A 198 -5.79 -5.39 -3.05
CA PHE A 198 -5.61 -5.89 -1.70
C PHE A 198 -4.73 -7.13 -1.70
N VAL A 199 -3.70 -7.16 -0.84
CA VAL A 199 -2.75 -8.26 -0.74
C VAL A 199 -2.75 -8.82 0.68
N VAL A 200 -2.84 -10.14 0.79
CA VAL A 200 -2.58 -10.87 2.02
C VAL A 200 -1.26 -11.63 1.88
N ARG A 201 -0.34 -11.50 2.84
CA ARG A 201 0.90 -12.29 2.89
C ARG A 201 0.89 -13.21 4.11
N LEU A 202 1.09 -14.49 3.88
CA LEU A 202 1.17 -15.54 4.91
C LEU A 202 2.59 -16.15 4.89
N PHE A 203 3.39 -15.86 5.91
CA PHE A 203 4.74 -16.40 6.04
C PHE A 203 4.70 -17.75 6.74
N TYR A 204 5.37 -18.75 6.16
CA TYR A 204 5.39 -20.11 6.70
C TYR A 204 6.78 -20.73 6.82
N HIS A 205 7.80 -20.16 6.17
CA HIS A 205 9.17 -20.33 6.63
C HIS A 205 9.61 -19.02 7.24
N PHE A 206 9.76 -19.06 8.55
CA PHE A 206 9.98 -17.88 9.36
C PHE A 206 10.92 -18.26 10.49
N LEU A 207 11.98 -17.48 10.71
CA LEU A 207 13.05 -17.81 11.66
C LEU A 207 13.82 -19.09 11.27
N GLY A 208 14.09 -19.28 9.98
CA GLY A 208 15.00 -20.33 9.53
C GLY A 208 16.43 -20.12 10.04
N PRO A 209 17.35 -21.07 9.84
CA PRO A 209 18.76 -20.92 10.22
C PRO A 209 19.37 -19.61 9.71
N ASP A 210 19.04 -19.22 8.49
CA ASP A 210 19.49 -17.97 7.86
C ASP A 210 18.93 -16.73 8.56
N ASP A 211 17.67 -16.78 8.98
CA ASP A 211 17.03 -15.67 9.70
C ASP A 211 17.61 -15.54 11.11
N LEU A 212 17.88 -16.66 11.79
CA LEU A 212 18.55 -16.70 13.10
C LEU A 212 19.98 -16.16 13.02
N ALA A 213 20.75 -16.59 12.01
CA ALA A 213 22.09 -16.08 11.76
C ALA A 213 22.08 -14.58 11.44
N TRP A 214 21.12 -14.13 10.64
CA TRP A 214 20.93 -12.72 10.33
C TRP A 214 20.57 -11.90 11.58
N MET A 215 19.63 -12.37 12.40
CA MET A 215 19.25 -11.70 13.66
C MET A 215 20.39 -11.66 14.68
N ALA A 216 21.29 -12.64 14.66
CA ALA A 216 22.45 -12.66 15.56
C ALA A 216 23.34 -11.41 15.41
N ARG A 217 23.31 -10.75 14.25
CA ARG A 217 24.00 -9.47 13.99
C ARG A 217 23.48 -8.31 14.85
N PHE A 218 22.26 -8.43 15.37
CA PHE A 218 21.56 -7.37 16.11
C PHE A 218 21.31 -7.74 17.58
N LYS A 219 22.07 -8.70 18.13
CA LYS A 219 21.95 -9.13 19.55
C LYS A 219 22.06 -7.98 20.55
N ASN A 220 22.86 -6.96 20.23
CA ASN A 220 23.06 -5.75 21.03
C ASN A 220 21.81 -4.87 21.15
N LEU A 221 20.81 -5.03 20.28
CA LEU A 221 19.55 -4.28 20.36
C LEU A 221 18.55 -4.85 21.36
N HIS A 222 18.85 -6.04 21.94
CA HIS A 222 18.00 -6.76 22.89
C HIS A 222 16.54 -6.84 22.44
N LEU A 223 16.35 -7.26 21.18
CA LEU A 223 15.03 -7.37 20.57
C LEU A 223 14.25 -8.52 21.24
N SER A 224 13.01 -8.25 21.59
CA SER A 224 12.06 -9.31 21.95
C SER A 224 11.80 -10.22 20.75
N GLU A 225 11.28 -11.42 21.02
CA GLU A 225 10.93 -12.37 19.95
C GLU A 225 10.01 -11.69 18.91
N ALA A 226 8.97 -10.99 19.36
CA ALA A 226 8.02 -10.31 18.48
C ALA A 226 8.66 -9.21 17.62
N GLU A 227 9.61 -8.44 18.17
CA GLU A 227 10.32 -7.39 17.41
C GLU A 227 11.24 -8.03 16.36
N ALA A 228 11.89 -9.13 16.73
CA ALA A 228 12.71 -9.91 15.82
C ALA A 228 11.86 -10.48 14.66
N ARG A 229 10.64 -10.95 14.96
CA ARG A 229 9.67 -11.34 13.93
C ARG A 229 9.31 -10.17 13.02
N ALA A 230 8.96 -9.01 13.59
CA ALA A 230 8.59 -7.83 12.82
C ALA A 230 9.74 -7.34 11.91
N LEU A 231 10.99 -7.52 12.32
CA LEU A 231 12.15 -7.23 11.49
C LEU A 231 12.34 -8.20 10.33
N VAL A 232 12.15 -9.51 10.55
CA VAL A 232 12.16 -10.50 9.44
C VAL A 232 11.05 -10.17 8.44
N VAL A 233 9.87 -9.83 8.93
CA VAL A 233 8.76 -9.35 8.07
C VAL A 233 9.17 -8.11 7.28
N ALA A 234 9.75 -7.11 7.93
CA ALA A 234 10.17 -5.87 7.28
C ALA A 234 11.24 -6.12 6.20
N ARG A 235 12.19 -7.05 6.47
CA ARG A 235 13.21 -7.50 5.50
C ARG A 235 12.56 -8.11 4.26
N GLU A 236 11.60 -9.01 4.45
CA GLU A 236 10.97 -9.77 3.35
C GLU A 236 9.99 -8.94 2.51
N VAL A 237 9.27 -8.01 3.15
CA VAL A 237 8.31 -7.13 2.46
C VAL A 237 8.99 -5.90 1.88
N GLY A 238 10.15 -5.51 2.41
CA GLY A 238 10.86 -4.29 2.03
C GLY A 238 10.26 -3.01 2.63
N ALA A 239 9.20 -3.12 3.43
CA ALA A 239 8.59 -2.01 4.14
C ALA A 239 7.82 -2.50 5.37
N ILE A 240 7.72 -1.65 6.39
CA ILE A 240 6.87 -1.84 7.56
C ILE A 240 6.32 -0.50 8.04
N ASP A 241 5.05 -0.46 8.41
CA ASP A 241 4.42 0.72 9.00
C ASP A 241 4.03 0.49 10.46
N ASN A 242 3.52 1.54 11.12
CA ASN A 242 3.11 1.44 12.52
C ASN A 242 1.98 0.42 12.73
N ALA A 243 1.01 0.35 11.82
CA ALA A 243 -0.10 -0.59 11.91
C ALA A 243 0.41 -2.05 11.86
N THR A 244 1.27 -2.36 10.90
CA THR A 244 1.90 -3.67 10.77
C THR A 244 2.75 -4.02 11.98
N TRP A 245 3.50 -3.05 12.52
CA TRP A 245 4.29 -3.25 13.73
C TRP A 245 3.43 -3.59 14.95
N ARG A 246 2.34 -2.83 15.18
CA ARG A 246 1.38 -3.08 16.26
C ARG A 246 0.76 -4.46 16.13
N ASP A 247 0.33 -4.84 14.93
CA ASP A 247 -0.30 -6.13 14.67
C ASP A 247 0.64 -7.31 14.96
N THR A 248 1.92 -7.13 14.63
CA THR A 248 2.97 -8.14 14.83
C THR A 248 3.41 -8.27 16.28
N ASN A 249 3.50 -7.13 16.98
CA ASN A 249 4.04 -7.07 18.34
C ASN A 249 2.97 -7.03 19.43
N LYS A 250 1.68 -6.88 19.07
CA LYS A 250 0.55 -6.70 20.00
C LYS A 250 0.72 -5.51 20.94
N VAL A 251 1.22 -4.41 20.40
CA VAL A 251 1.49 -3.18 21.15
C VAL A 251 0.59 -2.04 20.68
N ASP A 252 0.43 -1.03 21.52
CA ASP A 252 -0.29 0.20 21.17
C ASP A 252 0.53 1.09 20.21
N THR A 253 -0.12 2.14 19.69
CA THR A 253 0.47 3.08 18.73
C THR A 253 1.71 3.79 19.24
N LEU A 254 1.78 4.13 20.53
CA LEU A 254 2.92 4.83 21.11
C LEU A 254 4.11 3.87 21.23
N THR A 255 3.91 2.68 21.81
CA THR A 255 4.97 1.66 21.92
C THR A 255 5.50 1.24 20.55
N ALA A 256 4.61 1.07 19.55
CA ALA A 256 5.04 0.82 18.17
C ALA A 256 5.89 1.96 17.59
N SER A 257 5.48 3.21 17.82
CA SER A 257 6.22 4.38 17.34
C SER A 257 7.60 4.49 17.98
N GLN A 258 7.70 4.20 19.28
CA GLN A 258 8.98 4.19 20.01
C GLN A 258 9.91 3.08 19.50
N SER A 259 9.39 1.89 19.26
CA SER A 259 10.15 0.74 18.75
C SER A 259 10.67 1.01 17.33
N LEU A 260 9.80 1.48 16.43
CA LEU A 260 10.18 1.86 15.06
C LEU A 260 11.19 3.01 15.05
N LYS A 261 11.05 3.98 15.97
CA LYS A 261 12.03 5.05 16.15
C LYS A 261 13.37 4.51 16.63
N LYS A 262 13.41 3.61 17.62
CA LYS A 262 14.64 2.94 18.10
C LYS A 262 15.37 2.23 16.95
N LEU A 263 14.64 1.50 16.12
CA LEU A 263 15.21 0.77 14.97
C LEU A 263 15.71 1.70 13.86
N ARG A 264 15.01 2.83 13.65
CA ARG A 264 15.46 3.89 12.76
C ARG A 264 16.74 4.54 13.28
N ASP A 265 16.78 4.88 14.57
CA ASP A 265 17.93 5.52 15.21
C ASP A 265 19.14 4.56 15.27
N ALA A 266 18.90 3.25 15.33
CA ALA A 266 19.92 2.21 15.16
C ALA A 266 20.43 2.05 13.71
N GLY A 267 19.81 2.75 12.75
CA GLY A 267 20.14 2.72 11.33
C GLY A 267 19.66 1.49 10.59
N LEU A 268 18.75 0.68 11.16
CA LEU A 268 18.19 -0.51 10.52
C LEU A 268 17.01 -0.18 9.61
N LEU A 269 16.28 0.88 9.96
CA LEU A 269 15.11 1.34 9.21
C LEU A 269 15.29 2.79 8.77
N GLN A 270 14.85 3.10 7.56
CA GLN A 270 14.74 4.47 7.06
C GLN A 270 13.26 4.87 7.02
N GLN A 271 12.93 5.97 7.70
CA GLN A 271 11.57 6.52 7.68
C GLN A 271 11.27 7.18 6.33
N LYS A 272 10.10 6.88 5.77
CA LYS A 272 9.54 7.45 4.55
C LYS A 272 8.11 7.96 4.83
N GLY A 273 7.67 8.95 4.05
CA GLY A 273 6.37 9.60 4.26
C GLY A 273 6.34 10.48 5.51
N ARG A 274 5.14 11.02 5.82
CA ARG A 274 4.88 11.84 7.01
C ARG A 274 3.46 11.61 7.53
N GLY A 275 3.26 11.80 8.83
CA GLY A 275 1.95 11.67 9.47
C GLY A 275 1.39 10.24 9.40
N SER A 276 0.12 10.10 9.03
CA SER A 276 -0.54 8.79 8.87
C SER A 276 0.00 7.96 7.70
N ALA A 277 0.73 8.57 6.76
CA ALA A 277 1.39 7.88 5.66
C ALA A 277 2.86 7.52 5.97
N THR A 278 3.24 7.50 7.25
CA THR A 278 4.61 7.14 7.65
C THR A 278 4.81 5.63 7.57
N TRP A 279 5.85 5.22 6.86
CA TRP A 279 6.32 3.84 6.78
C TRP A 279 7.85 3.80 6.84
N TYR A 280 8.40 2.61 7.03
CA TYR A 280 9.82 2.39 7.28
C TYR A 280 10.36 1.35 6.30
N GLN A 281 11.48 1.66 5.67
CA GLN A 281 12.17 0.79 4.71
C GLN A 281 13.42 0.18 5.37
N PRO A 282 13.73 -1.11 5.20
CA PRO A 282 15.02 -1.67 5.57
C PRO A 282 16.18 -0.91 4.91
N THR A 283 17.25 -0.67 5.66
CA THR A 283 18.50 -0.08 5.14
C THR A 283 19.47 -1.16 4.68
N GLY A 284 20.52 -0.78 3.93
CA GLY A 284 21.62 -1.69 3.56
C GLY A 284 22.26 -2.36 4.79
N LYS A 285 22.40 -1.62 5.89
CA LYS A 285 22.87 -2.15 7.19
C LYS A 285 21.98 -3.29 7.71
N MET A 286 20.66 -3.19 7.53
CA MET A 286 19.72 -4.24 7.91
C MET A 286 19.75 -5.42 6.94
N LEU A 287 19.87 -5.17 5.63
CA LEU A 287 19.92 -6.23 4.61
C LEU A 287 21.24 -7.01 4.61
N GLY A 288 22.30 -6.36 5.05
CA GLY A 288 23.62 -6.93 5.16
C GLY A 288 24.63 -6.46 4.11
N ASP A 289 24.30 -5.38 3.39
CA ASP A 289 25.11 -4.81 2.29
C ASP A 289 26.24 -3.88 2.78
N ASP A 290 26.58 -3.91 4.06
CA ASP A 290 27.83 -3.29 4.52
C ASP A 290 28.98 -4.26 4.26
N ASP A 291 29.63 -4.10 3.12
CA ASP A 291 31.09 -4.11 3.11
C ASP A 291 31.64 -3.11 2.08
N SER A 292 32.53 -2.26 2.59
CA SER A 292 33.56 -1.59 1.82
C SER A 292 34.21 -2.54 0.80
N LEU A 293 34.26 -2.09 -0.46
CA LEU A 293 35.07 -2.58 -1.61
C LEU A 293 34.50 -3.69 -2.49
N SER A 294 33.77 -3.27 -3.54
CA SER A 294 34.01 -3.67 -4.95
C SER A 294 32.99 -2.89 -5.79
N GLY A 295 33.40 -1.78 -6.41
CA GLY A 295 33.81 -1.84 -7.81
C GLY A 295 32.58 -1.67 -8.71
N ASN A 296 32.38 -0.44 -9.18
CA ASN A 296 31.42 -0.01 -10.22
C ASN A 296 30.27 -0.97 -10.55
N PRO A 297 29.00 -0.61 -10.28
CA PRO A 297 27.92 -1.17 -11.07
C PRO A 297 28.09 -0.62 -12.49
N VAL A 298 28.61 -1.46 -13.38
CA VAL A 298 28.58 -1.23 -14.83
C VAL A 298 27.13 -0.96 -15.21
N SER A 299 26.95 0.17 -15.87
CA SER A 299 25.70 0.76 -16.31
C SER A 299 24.81 -0.20 -17.09
N LEU A 300 23.56 -0.33 -16.65
CA LEU A 300 22.39 -0.38 -17.53
C LEU A 300 21.39 0.69 -17.08
N SER A 301 21.84 1.94 -17.21
CA SER A 301 20.97 3.10 -17.33
C SER A 301 21.56 3.96 -18.42
N SER A 302 21.13 3.72 -19.65
CA SER A 302 21.34 4.68 -20.72
C SER A 302 20.35 5.82 -20.52
N LYS A 303 20.94 7.02 -20.35
CA LYS A 303 20.36 8.36 -20.51
C LYS A 303 19.64 8.92 -19.28
N LEU A 304 20.37 9.75 -18.53
CA LEU A 304 20.14 11.20 -18.55
C LEU A 304 21.36 11.90 -17.93
N ASP A 305 22.07 12.62 -18.77
CA ASP A 305 23.18 13.51 -18.45
C ASP A 305 22.75 14.69 -17.57
N GLY A 306 23.68 15.17 -16.75
CA GLY A 306 23.77 16.60 -16.42
C GLY A 306 23.92 16.99 -14.95
N LEU A 307 25.13 16.82 -14.40
CA LEU A 307 25.93 17.79 -13.58
C LEU A 307 25.19 18.58 -12.46
N SER A 308 25.57 18.55 -11.18
CA SER A 308 26.87 18.97 -10.61
C SER A 308 26.98 18.67 -9.09
N SER A 309 28.20 18.29 -8.66
CA SER A 309 28.81 18.28 -7.30
C SER A 309 28.64 19.60 -6.50
N ASN A 310 28.74 19.78 -5.17
CA ASN A 310 29.27 19.12 -3.94
C ASN A 310 28.79 20.00 -2.71
N PRO A 311 29.21 19.88 -1.42
CA PRO A 311 29.42 18.75 -0.50
C PRO A 311 28.72 18.95 0.90
N LEU A 312 29.03 18.07 1.86
CA LEU A 312 28.62 18.03 3.28
C LEU A 312 28.90 19.31 4.09
N GLY A 313 27.98 19.70 4.98
CA GLY A 313 28.22 20.67 6.05
C GLY A 313 26.98 21.06 6.87
N LEU A 314 26.95 20.62 8.13
CA LEU A 314 26.42 21.29 9.35
C LEU A 314 24.93 21.71 9.42
N SER A 315 24.33 21.31 10.54
CA SER A 315 23.10 21.85 11.12
C SER A 315 23.09 23.38 11.18
N SER A 316 22.08 24.00 10.56
CA SER A 316 21.37 25.19 11.06
C SER A 316 20.25 25.55 10.09
N ASN A 317 19.15 26.10 10.63
CA ASN A 317 17.94 26.49 9.89
C ASN A 317 18.27 27.25 8.59
N PRO A 318 17.59 27.00 7.45
CA PRO A 318 17.84 27.77 6.25
C PRO A 318 17.37 29.22 6.45
N ASP A 319 18.34 30.13 6.36
CA ASP A 319 18.18 31.57 6.26
C ASP A 319 17.19 31.91 5.12
N PRO A 320 16.15 32.75 5.33
CA PRO A 320 15.10 33.00 4.32
C PRO A 320 15.62 33.63 3.02
N LEU A 321 16.89 34.07 3.02
CA LEU A 321 17.55 34.80 1.95
C LEU A 321 18.47 33.93 1.08
N ALA A 322 18.57 32.61 1.27
CA ALA A 322 19.55 31.77 0.56
C ALA A 322 19.21 31.42 -0.91
N ASP A 323 17.98 31.71 -1.37
CA ASP A 323 17.53 31.38 -2.72
C ASP A 323 17.65 32.60 -3.68
N PRO A 324 18.51 32.56 -4.71
CA PRO A 324 18.71 33.68 -5.64
C PRO A 324 17.48 34.01 -6.48
N ALA A 325 16.60 33.04 -6.77
CA ALA A 325 15.32 33.29 -7.45
C ALA A 325 14.34 34.04 -6.53
N ARG A 326 14.38 33.73 -5.23
CA ARG A 326 13.60 34.40 -4.18
C ARG A 326 14.04 35.85 -3.97
N ARG A 327 15.35 36.16 -4.04
CA ARG A 327 15.86 37.54 -3.95
C ARG A 327 15.45 38.41 -5.14
N GLY A 328 15.45 37.86 -6.36
CA GLY A 328 14.99 38.57 -7.55
C GLY A 328 13.52 38.97 -7.45
N LEU A 329 12.65 38.03 -7.09
CA LEU A 329 11.21 38.26 -6.95
C LEU A 329 10.84 39.16 -5.77
N LEU A 330 11.61 39.14 -4.66
CA LEU A 330 11.39 40.02 -3.51
C LEU A 330 11.79 41.48 -3.76
N ASN A 331 12.80 41.72 -4.62
CA ASN A 331 13.24 43.07 -4.97
C ASN A 331 12.27 43.79 -5.94
N GLU A 332 11.43 43.04 -6.67
CA GLU A 332 10.41 43.58 -7.58
C GLU A 332 9.06 43.86 -6.91
N LEU A 333 8.88 43.43 -5.65
CA LEU A 333 7.66 43.65 -4.88
C LEU A 333 7.75 44.96 -4.09
N SER A 334 6.64 45.71 -4.02
CA SER A 334 6.53 46.91 -3.17
C SER A 334 6.99 46.59 -1.74
N GLY A 335 7.73 47.51 -1.09
CA GLY A 335 8.41 47.25 0.18
C GLY A 335 7.54 46.66 1.29
N GLU A 336 6.25 47.00 1.33
CA GLU A 336 5.27 46.43 2.28
C GLU A 336 4.92 44.96 1.99
N LEU A 337 4.80 44.57 0.71
CA LEU A 337 4.50 43.20 0.29
C LEU A 337 5.70 42.27 0.51
N ALA A 338 6.93 42.75 0.26
CA ALA A 338 8.15 42.00 0.54
C ALA A 338 8.31 41.69 2.04
N ALA A 339 7.98 42.65 2.91
CA ALA A 339 7.98 42.47 4.37
C ALA A 339 6.94 41.43 4.83
N GLN A 340 5.74 41.46 4.24
CA GLN A 340 4.69 40.48 4.54
C GLN A 340 5.07 39.07 4.08
N VAL A 341 5.69 38.93 2.91
CA VAL A 341 6.18 37.64 2.38
C VAL A 341 7.36 37.08 3.20
N GLY A 342 8.25 37.95 3.70
CA GLY A 342 9.34 37.56 4.60
C GLY A 342 8.87 37.03 5.96
N ALA A 343 7.74 37.52 6.47
CA ALA A 343 7.15 37.11 7.75
C ALA A 343 6.41 35.75 7.72
N ILE A 344 6.28 35.10 6.55
CA ILE A 344 5.53 33.84 6.35
C ILE A 344 6.24 32.61 6.97
N GLY A 345 7.40 32.79 7.60
CA GLY A 345 8.12 31.73 8.33
C GLY A 345 7.33 31.08 9.48
N GLN A 346 6.25 31.71 9.98
CA GLN A 346 5.38 31.18 11.02
C GLN A 346 3.97 30.91 10.49
N ARG A 347 3.40 29.74 10.87
CA ARG A 347 2.06 29.26 10.48
C ARG A 347 1.00 30.37 10.59
N ARG A 348 0.55 30.89 9.46
CA ARG A 348 -0.62 31.78 9.36
C ARG A 348 -1.89 31.02 8.99
N PRO A 349 -3.08 31.50 9.41
CA PRO A 349 -4.34 30.90 9.04
C PRO A 349 -4.56 30.96 7.51
N PRO A 350 -5.27 29.98 6.91
CA PRO A 350 -5.39 29.85 5.45
C PRO A 350 -6.06 31.04 4.74
N GLU A 351 -6.91 31.80 5.44
CA GLU A 351 -7.59 32.98 4.85
C GLU A 351 -6.64 34.16 4.64
N GLU A 352 -5.74 34.44 5.58
CA GLU A 352 -4.74 35.53 5.42
C GLU A 352 -3.81 35.28 4.22
N VAL A 353 -3.46 34.01 3.98
CA VAL A 353 -2.63 33.64 2.81
C VAL A 353 -3.41 33.84 1.52
N ARG A 354 -4.73 33.62 1.51
CA ARG A 354 -5.58 33.85 0.34
C ARG A 354 -5.70 35.32 0.01
N ASP A 355 -5.86 36.18 1.01
CA ASP A 355 -5.91 37.63 0.81
C ASP A 355 -4.59 38.17 0.26
N LEU A 356 -3.47 37.63 0.74
CA LEU A 356 -2.15 37.96 0.20
C LEU A 356 -1.98 37.50 -1.26
N VAL A 357 -2.48 36.32 -1.61
CA VAL A 357 -2.48 35.83 -3.01
C VAL A 357 -3.29 36.76 -3.90
N VAL A 358 -4.46 37.25 -3.44
CA VAL A 358 -5.26 38.22 -4.19
C VAL A 358 -4.51 39.54 -4.37
N ALA A 359 -3.91 40.08 -3.31
CA ALA A 359 -3.12 41.32 -3.37
C ALA A 359 -1.94 41.20 -4.35
N LEU A 360 -1.24 40.07 -4.38
CA LEU A 360 -0.17 39.81 -5.35
C LEU A 360 -0.70 39.73 -6.78
N CYS A 361 -1.84 39.06 -6.98
CA CYS A 361 -2.50 38.96 -8.28
C CYS A 361 -3.16 40.27 -8.76
N GLN A 362 -3.30 41.28 -7.89
CA GLN A 362 -3.73 42.64 -8.25
C GLN A 362 -2.59 43.47 -8.84
N HIS A 363 -1.36 43.26 -8.36
CA HIS A 363 -0.20 44.02 -8.83
C HIS A 363 0.43 43.43 -10.09
N ARG A 364 0.39 42.11 -10.27
CA ARG A 364 0.90 41.43 -11.46
C ARG A 364 0.21 40.10 -11.71
N GLU A 365 0.27 39.63 -12.95
CA GLU A 365 -0.13 38.25 -13.27
C GLU A 365 0.85 37.28 -12.61
N CYS A 366 0.35 36.42 -11.71
CA CYS A 366 1.21 35.53 -10.93
C CYS A 366 1.05 34.08 -11.41
N ARG A 367 2.16 33.38 -11.63
CA ARG A 367 2.17 31.94 -11.89
C ARG A 367 2.03 31.15 -10.60
N ALA A 368 1.52 29.91 -10.69
CA ALA A 368 1.40 29.03 -9.52
C ALA A 368 2.76 28.75 -8.83
N GLU A 369 3.84 28.76 -9.61
CA GLU A 369 5.21 28.55 -9.13
C GLU A 369 5.74 29.75 -8.33
N GLU A 370 5.40 30.96 -8.74
CA GLU A 370 5.76 32.18 -8.02
C GLU A 370 4.99 32.30 -6.69
N LEU A 371 3.73 31.86 -6.69
CA LEU A 371 2.90 31.81 -5.49
C LEU A 371 3.32 30.68 -4.53
N ALA A 372 4.08 29.69 -4.99
CA ALA A 372 4.68 28.65 -4.14
C ALA A 372 5.75 29.19 -3.17
N LEU A 373 6.19 30.43 -3.37
CA LEU A 373 7.00 31.17 -2.39
C LEU A 373 6.23 31.42 -1.07
N LEU A 374 4.89 31.45 -1.11
CA LEU A 374 4.03 31.66 0.06
C LEU A 374 3.74 30.38 0.83
N ALA A 375 3.66 29.26 0.14
CA ALA A 375 3.51 27.95 0.73
C ALA A 375 4.37 27.00 -0.06
N ARG A 376 5.43 26.51 0.58
CA ARG A 376 6.61 25.73 0.14
C ARG A 376 6.39 24.59 -0.90
N ASN A 377 5.18 24.39 -1.40
CA ASN A 377 4.79 23.42 -2.40
C ASN A 377 3.70 24.00 -3.34
N VAL A 378 3.99 24.01 -4.64
CA VAL A 378 3.10 24.47 -5.74
C VAL A 378 1.74 23.77 -5.72
N GLU A 379 1.70 22.48 -5.41
CA GLU A 379 0.46 21.70 -5.40
C GLU A 379 -0.44 22.10 -4.22
N THR A 380 0.16 22.48 -3.09
CA THR A 380 -0.58 23.03 -1.95
C THR A 380 -1.19 24.38 -2.30
N VAL A 381 -0.48 25.22 -3.06
CA VAL A 381 -1.01 26.51 -3.52
C VAL A 381 -2.18 26.34 -4.47
N ARG A 382 -2.06 25.42 -5.44
CA ARG A 382 -3.14 25.10 -6.38
C ARG A 382 -4.39 24.61 -5.65
N GLN A 383 -4.24 23.70 -4.70
CA GLN A 383 -5.37 23.06 -4.03
C GLN A 383 -6.01 23.94 -2.95
N ASN A 384 -5.22 24.61 -2.10
CA ASN A 384 -5.74 25.26 -0.89
C ASN A 384 -5.98 26.77 -1.02
N TYR A 385 -5.38 27.42 -2.02
CA TYR A 385 -5.49 28.88 -2.21
C TYR A 385 -6.09 29.24 -3.56
N LEU A 386 -5.52 28.77 -4.68
CA LEU A 386 -5.99 29.15 -6.02
C LEU A 386 -7.38 28.59 -6.36
N ARG A 387 -7.63 27.29 -6.12
CA ARG A 387 -8.95 26.68 -6.38
C ARG A 387 -10.09 27.35 -5.60
N PRO A 388 -9.96 27.61 -4.29
CA PRO A 388 -10.97 28.37 -3.54
C PRO A 388 -11.17 29.79 -4.08
N LEU A 389 -10.10 30.51 -4.42
CA LEU A 389 -10.19 31.89 -4.94
C LEU A 389 -10.83 31.97 -6.33
N LEU A 390 -10.59 30.99 -7.20
CA LEU A 390 -11.25 30.85 -8.51
C LEU A 390 -12.75 30.56 -8.35
N ARG A 391 -13.11 29.67 -7.42
CA ARG A 391 -14.53 29.38 -7.11
C ARG A 391 -15.26 30.57 -6.50
N ALA A 392 -14.54 31.36 -5.69
CA ALA A 392 -15.05 32.60 -5.11
C ALA A 392 -15.06 33.79 -6.10
N GLY A 393 -14.54 33.61 -7.32
CA GLY A 393 -14.50 34.66 -8.34
C GLY A 393 -13.53 35.81 -8.06
N ARG A 394 -12.65 35.68 -7.06
CA ARG A 394 -11.70 36.74 -6.64
C ARG A 394 -10.47 36.83 -7.57
N ILE A 395 -10.16 35.75 -8.29
CA ILE A 395 -9.09 35.68 -9.29
C ILE A 395 -9.60 34.98 -10.56
N ARG A 396 -8.96 35.21 -11.70
CA ARG A 396 -9.25 34.57 -13.00
C ARG A 396 -7.97 34.03 -13.64
N MET A 397 -8.15 32.99 -14.44
CA MET A 397 -7.12 32.43 -15.32
C MET A 397 -6.89 33.36 -16.52
N THR A 398 -5.64 33.58 -16.90
CA THR A 398 -5.29 34.36 -18.11
C THR A 398 -5.52 33.56 -19.39
N ARG A 399 -5.32 32.24 -19.37
CA ARG A 399 -5.64 31.30 -20.47
C ARG A 399 -6.75 30.29 -20.10
N PRO A 400 -8.03 30.71 -20.00
CA PRO A 400 -9.12 29.83 -19.59
C PRO A 400 -9.36 28.65 -20.55
N GLU A 401 -8.95 28.78 -21.82
CA GLU A 401 -9.10 27.76 -22.85
C GLU A 401 -8.15 26.56 -22.66
N VAL A 402 -7.04 26.75 -21.93
CA VAL A 402 -6.03 25.70 -21.67
C VAL A 402 -5.62 25.72 -20.19
N PRO A 403 -6.49 25.27 -19.26
CA PRO A 403 -6.28 25.45 -17.81
C PRO A 403 -5.05 24.76 -17.21
N ASN A 404 -4.48 23.80 -17.95
CA ASN A 404 -3.33 22.98 -17.51
C ASN A 404 -2.02 23.39 -18.21
N ASP A 405 -1.99 24.53 -18.90
CA ASP A 405 -0.78 25.05 -19.54
C ASP A 405 0.31 25.35 -18.48
N PRO A 406 1.57 24.92 -18.68
CA PRO A 406 2.67 25.25 -17.77
C PRO A 406 2.88 26.75 -17.54
N GLU A 407 2.47 27.59 -18.49
CA GLU A 407 2.56 29.05 -18.41
C GLU A 407 1.29 29.72 -17.86
N GLN A 408 0.33 28.94 -17.35
CA GLN A 408 -0.90 29.46 -16.79
C GLN A 408 -0.64 30.43 -15.62
N ALA A 409 -1.07 31.68 -15.79
CA ALA A 409 -1.03 32.72 -14.77
C ALA A 409 -2.44 33.08 -14.26
N TYR A 410 -2.47 33.76 -13.12
CA TYR A 410 -3.70 34.20 -12.46
C TYR A 410 -3.65 35.71 -12.23
N ARG A 411 -4.76 36.40 -12.51
CA ARG A 411 -4.95 37.82 -12.19
C ARG A 411 -6.14 38.02 -11.26
N ALA A 412 -6.11 39.05 -10.42
CA ALA A 412 -7.26 39.42 -9.63
C ALA A 412 -8.38 39.97 -10.51
N VAL A 413 -9.63 39.77 -10.08
CA VAL A 413 -10.79 40.40 -10.69
C VAL A 413 -10.95 41.77 -10.04
N GLU A 414 -10.81 42.85 -10.81
CA GLU A 414 -11.13 44.19 -10.32
C GLU A 414 -12.64 44.27 -10.03
N GLU A 415 -13.00 44.57 -8.78
CA GLU A 415 -14.36 45.02 -8.46
C GLU A 415 -14.57 46.34 -9.21
N ARG A 416 -15.49 46.36 -10.18
CA ARG A 416 -15.98 47.62 -10.74
C ARG A 416 -16.69 48.38 -9.60
N PRO A 417 -16.41 49.68 -9.40
CA PRO A 417 -17.06 50.49 -8.38
C PRO A 417 -18.58 50.59 -8.59
#